data_AF-A0A1Q3AXR0-F1
#
_entry.id   AF-A0A1Q3AXR0-F1
#
_cell.length_a   1.000
_cell.length_b   1.000
_cell.length_c   1.000
_cell.angle_alpha   90.00
_cell.angle_beta   90.00
_cell.angle_gamma   90.00
#
_symmetry.space_group_name_H-M   'P 1'
#
loop_
_entity.id
_entity.type
_entity.pdbx_description
1 polymer ?
#
loop_
_entity_poly.entity_id
_entity_poly.type
_entity_poly.pdbx_seq_one_letter_code
_entity_poly.pdbx_strand_id
1 'polypeptide(L)'
;LSTKVKNKGIELEVNTLATILNVPNDGARGWNQRTWVTSRDFDRQDCVQILFGENADFLQRMYTRNLNLHYRFLHRAVCTHILPKAGGFDEVTLMEAYTMYHLITCKRINVPFLIINHMHAIHDRENAR
;
A
#
# COMPACT_ATOMS: atom_id res chain seq x y z
N LEU A 1 6.66 2.74 -15.00
CA LEU A 1 7.85 3.55 -14.64
C LEU A 1 8.90 3.38 -15.74
N SER A 2 9.44 4.45 -16.30
CA SER A 2 10.42 4.36 -17.40
C SER A 2 11.68 5.17 -17.08
N THR A 3 12.85 4.59 -17.32
CA THR A 3 14.13 5.31 -17.28
C THR A 3 14.93 5.01 -18.55
N LYS A 4 15.99 5.78 -18.81
CA LYS A 4 16.89 5.55 -19.94
C LYS A 4 18.33 5.41 -19.45
N VAL A 5 18.99 4.33 -19.84
CA VAL A 5 20.43 4.14 -19.60
C VAL A 5 21.11 3.92 -20.95
N LYS A 6 22.09 4.77 -21.29
CA LYS A 6 22.78 4.73 -22.59
C LYS A 6 21.80 4.73 -23.78
N ASN A 7 20.77 5.59 -23.73
CA ASN A 7 19.67 5.68 -24.71
C ASN A 7 18.79 4.42 -24.88
N LYS A 8 18.97 3.39 -24.05
CA LYS A 8 18.05 2.26 -23.98
C LYS A 8 16.99 2.54 -22.93
N GLY A 9 15.72 2.52 -23.35
CA GLY A 9 14.59 2.58 -22.45
C GLY A 9 14.54 1.32 -21.58
N ILE A 10 14.31 1.52 -20.29
CA ILE A 10 14.05 0.47 -19.32
C ILE A 10 12.67 0.75 -18.76
N GLU A 11 11.73 -0.14 -19.06
CA GLU A 11 10.34 -0.05 -18.59
C GLU A 11 10.12 -1.09 -17.50
N LEU A 12 9.68 -0.60 -16.34
CA LEU A 12 9.23 -1.45 -15.25
C LEU A 12 7.70 -1.48 -15.27
N GLU A 13 7.18 -2.59 -15.76
CA GLU A 13 5.76 -2.95 -15.73
C GLU A 13 5.43 -3.87 -14.56
N VAL A 14 4.14 -3.96 -14.22
CA VAL A 14 3.65 -4.83 -13.13
C VAL A 14 4.00 -6.30 -13.38
N ASN A 15 3.86 -6.78 -14.61
CA ASN A 15 4.24 -8.14 -14.99
C ASN A 15 5.73 -8.41 -14.77
N THR A 16 6.58 -7.49 -15.23
CA THR A 16 8.04 -7.59 -15.08
C THR A 16 8.43 -7.63 -13.61
N LEU A 17 7.86 -6.73 -12.78
CA LEU A 17 8.12 -6.73 -11.35
C LEU A 17 7.63 -8.00 -10.66
N ALA A 18 6.44 -8.49 -11.01
CA ALA A 18 5.89 -9.74 -10.46
C ALA A 18 6.82 -10.94 -10.74
N THR A 19 7.34 -11.03 -11.96
CA THR A 19 8.32 -12.05 -12.36
C THR A 19 9.63 -11.93 -11.57
N ILE A 20 10.16 -10.71 -11.41
CA ILE A 20 11.40 -10.48 -10.65
C ILE A 20 11.24 -10.91 -9.18
N LEU A 21 10.11 -10.54 -8.56
CA LEU A 21 9.83 -10.87 -7.17
C LEU A 21 9.37 -12.32 -6.97
N ASN A 22 9.10 -13.05 -8.06
CA ASN A 22 8.51 -14.39 -8.05
C ASN A 22 7.20 -14.45 -7.24
N VAL A 23 6.30 -13.50 -7.48
CA VAL A 23 4.98 -13.41 -6.83
C VAL A 23 3.85 -13.34 -7.86
N PRO A 24 2.63 -13.79 -7.51
CA PRO A 24 1.48 -13.68 -8.41
C PRO A 24 1.17 -12.23 -8.80
N ASN A 25 0.84 -12.02 -10.08
CA ASN A 25 0.27 -10.76 -10.57
C ASN A 25 -1.28 -10.82 -10.58
N ASP A 26 -1.88 -11.16 -9.45
CA ASP A 26 -3.33 -11.29 -9.29
C ASP A 26 -3.85 -10.53 -8.05
N GLY A 27 -5.14 -10.66 -7.74
CA GLY A 27 -5.76 -9.99 -6.60
C GLY A 27 -6.19 -8.54 -6.84
N ALA A 28 -6.67 -7.90 -5.78
CA ALA A 28 -7.21 -6.55 -5.84
C ALA A 28 -6.14 -5.51 -6.24
N ARG A 29 -6.51 -4.57 -7.13
CA ARG A 29 -5.64 -3.51 -7.68
C ARG A 29 -6.16 -2.12 -7.31
N GLY A 30 -6.36 -1.88 -6.02
CA GLY A 30 -6.76 -0.57 -5.51
C GLY A 30 -5.60 0.41 -5.39
N TRP A 31 -5.78 1.65 -5.81
CA TRP A 31 -4.83 2.73 -5.55
C TRP A 31 -5.54 4.09 -5.46
N ASN A 32 -5.37 4.79 -4.35
CA ASN A 32 -5.76 6.19 -4.22
C ASN A 32 -5.02 6.84 -3.03
N GLN A 33 -4.36 7.97 -3.27
CA GLN A 33 -3.57 8.64 -2.23
C GLN A 33 -4.37 9.60 -1.35
N ARG A 34 -5.56 10.02 -1.80
CA ARG A 34 -6.32 11.11 -1.17
C ARG A 34 -7.57 10.60 -0.47
N THR A 35 -8.20 9.58 -1.03
CA THR A 35 -9.44 8.99 -0.52
C THR A 35 -9.30 7.49 -0.41
N TRP A 36 -10.26 6.86 0.28
CA TRP A 36 -10.35 5.40 0.30
C TRP A 36 -10.46 4.83 -1.12
N VAL A 37 -9.87 3.64 -1.30
CA VAL A 37 -10.10 2.83 -2.50
C VAL A 37 -11.57 2.42 -2.53
N THR A 38 -12.21 2.51 -3.69
CA THR A 38 -13.56 1.98 -3.91
C THR A 38 -13.46 0.75 -4.79
N SER A 39 -13.65 -0.43 -4.22
CA SER A 39 -13.71 -1.70 -4.95
C SER A 39 -14.67 -2.67 -4.26
N ARG A 40 -15.12 -3.71 -4.98
CA ARG A 40 -16.04 -4.72 -4.43
C ARG A 40 -15.40 -5.56 -3.32
N ASP A 41 -14.07 -5.66 -3.32
CA ASP A 41 -13.32 -6.53 -2.42
C ASP A 41 -12.88 -5.81 -1.12
N PHE A 42 -13.22 -4.52 -0.98
CA PHE A 42 -12.75 -3.66 0.09
C PHE A 42 -13.88 -2.88 0.76
N ASP A 43 -14.01 -3.06 2.07
CA ASP A 43 -14.87 -2.26 2.92
C ASP A 43 -14.01 -1.42 3.88
N ARG A 44 -14.18 -0.11 3.83
CA ARG A 44 -13.39 0.85 4.63
C ARG A 44 -13.72 0.81 6.12
N GLN A 45 -14.99 0.56 6.48
CA GLN A 45 -15.41 0.51 7.88
C GLN A 45 -14.90 -0.79 8.51
N ASP A 46 -15.10 -1.91 7.83
CA ASP A 46 -14.57 -3.22 8.26
C ASP A 46 -13.04 -3.18 8.39
N CYS A 47 -12.35 -2.54 7.43
CA CYS A 47 -10.89 -2.33 7.49
C CYS A 47 -10.44 -1.64 8.78
N VAL A 48 -11.10 -0.53 9.12
CA VAL A 48 -10.74 0.26 10.31
C VAL A 48 -11.10 -0.49 11.58
N GLN A 49 -12.23 -1.20 11.60
CA GLN A 49 -12.63 -2.02 12.75
C GLN A 49 -11.69 -3.18 13.01
N ILE A 50 -11.23 -3.88 11.96
CA ILE A 50 -10.24 -4.95 12.09
C ILE A 50 -8.91 -4.42 12.64
N LEU A 51 -8.46 -3.26 12.15
CA LEU A 51 -7.16 -2.70 12.52
C LEU A 51 -7.15 -2.05 13.91
N PHE A 52 -8.22 -1.36 14.29
CA PHE A 52 -8.27 -0.46 15.45
C PHE A 52 -9.35 -0.82 16.48
N GLY A 53 -10.20 -1.82 16.22
CA GLY A 53 -11.26 -2.29 17.11
C GLY A 53 -12.67 -1.92 16.64
N GLU A 54 -13.68 -2.67 17.11
CA GLU A 54 -15.07 -2.63 16.61
C GLU A 54 -15.73 -1.24 16.60
N ASN A 55 -15.33 -0.36 17.52
CA ASN A 55 -15.89 0.99 17.66
C ASN A 55 -15.12 2.06 16.88
N ALA A 56 -14.11 1.68 16.08
CA ALA A 56 -13.32 2.63 15.30
C ALA A 56 -14.12 3.15 14.10
N ASP A 57 -13.90 4.43 13.77
CA ASP A 57 -14.57 5.14 12.67
C ASP A 57 -13.56 5.51 11.58
N PHE A 58 -13.90 5.20 10.32
CA PHE A 58 -13.07 5.49 9.14
C PHE A 58 -12.82 6.98 8.87
N LEU A 59 -13.54 7.88 9.55
CA LEU A 59 -13.32 9.33 9.50
C LEU A 59 -12.20 9.80 10.44
N GLN A 60 -11.78 8.97 11.40
CA GLN A 60 -10.74 9.33 12.36
C GLN A 60 -9.33 9.10 11.82
N ARG A 61 -8.36 9.87 12.32
CA ARG A 61 -6.93 9.64 12.01
C ARG A 61 -6.47 8.31 12.59
N MET A 62 -5.78 7.54 11.76
CA MET A 62 -5.24 6.24 12.12
C MET A 62 -3.81 6.38 12.64
N TYR A 63 -3.63 6.19 13.95
CA TYR A 63 -2.31 6.24 14.59
C TYR A 63 -1.77 4.85 14.87
N THR A 64 -0.49 4.63 14.56
CA THR A 64 0.20 3.34 14.78
C THR A 64 0.17 2.93 16.26
N ARG A 65 0.17 3.88 17.20
CA ARG A 65 0.07 3.59 18.65
C ARG A 65 -1.26 2.91 19.03
N ASN A 66 -2.30 3.07 18.22
CA ASN A 66 -3.62 2.47 18.43
C ASN A 66 -3.72 1.06 17.82
N LEU A 67 -2.74 0.64 17.01
CA LEU A 67 -2.69 -0.72 16.50
C LEU A 67 -2.26 -1.69 17.60
N ASN A 68 -2.83 -2.90 17.57
CA ASN A 68 -2.32 -4.00 18.36
C ASN A 68 -0.84 -4.30 18.01
N LEU A 69 -0.13 -5.02 18.88
CA LEU A 69 1.30 -5.25 18.72
C LEU A 69 1.65 -5.96 17.39
N HIS A 70 0.89 -6.99 17.01
CA HIS A 70 1.12 -7.75 15.78
C HIS A 70 0.93 -6.90 14.52
N TYR A 71 -0.09 -6.03 14.52
CA TYR A 71 -0.37 -5.13 13.41
C TYR A 71 0.65 -3.99 13.31
N ARG A 72 1.30 -3.59 14.41
CA ARG A 72 2.45 -2.68 14.34
C ARG A 72 3.64 -3.32 13.61
N PHE A 73 3.91 -4.60 13.84
CA PHE A 73 4.94 -5.31 13.07
C PHE A 73 4.57 -5.42 11.59
N LEU A 74 3.32 -5.75 11.29
CA LEU A 74 2.83 -5.80 9.91
C LEU A 74 2.91 -4.43 9.22
N HIS A 75 2.48 -3.36 9.91
CA HIS A 75 2.57 -1.99 9.42
C HIS A 75 4.00 -1.64 9.06
N ARG A 76 4.96 -1.97 9.93
CA ARG A 76 6.38 -1.75 9.64
C ARG A 76 6.83 -2.49 8.38
N ALA A 77 6.46 -3.76 8.24
CA ALA A 77 6.82 -4.56 7.06
C ALA A 77 6.22 -3.96 5.77
N VAL A 78 4.95 -3.53 5.80
CA VAL A 78 4.29 -2.84 4.68
C VAL A 78 5.03 -1.55 4.33
N CYS A 79 5.34 -0.72 5.32
CA CYS A 79 6.00 0.57 5.13
C CYS A 79 7.49 0.49 4.79
N THR A 80 8.12 -0.69 4.82
CA THR A 80 9.52 -0.85 4.39
C THR A 80 9.67 -1.67 3.11
N HIS A 81 8.73 -2.55 2.78
CA HIS A 81 8.86 -3.46 1.63
C HIS A 81 7.84 -3.24 0.51
N ILE A 82 6.65 -2.70 0.82
CA ILE A 82 5.57 -2.53 -0.18
C ILE A 82 5.33 -1.05 -0.48
N LEU A 83 5.17 -0.24 0.58
CA LEU A 83 4.98 1.20 0.51
C LEU A 83 6.10 1.93 1.26
N PRO A 84 7.38 1.85 0.82
CA PRO A 84 8.49 2.50 1.49
C PRO A 84 8.25 3.98 1.79
N LYS A 85 8.40 4.39 3.05
CA LYS A 85 8.38 5.81 3.44
C LYS A 85 9.61 6.19 4.25
N ALA A 86 10.15 7.38 3.98
CA ALA A 86 11.30 7.94 4.69
C ALA A 86 10.92 8.69 5.99
N GLY A 87 9.63 9.01 6.17
CA GLY A 87 9.12 9.79 7.31
C GLY A 87 8.71 8.96 8.53
N GLY A 88 7.93 9.59 9.41
CA GLY A 88 7.41 8.97 10.63
C GLY A 88 6.54 7.73 10.39
N PHE A 89 6.55 6.84 11.38
CA PHE A 89 5.71 5.64 11.44
C PHE A 89 4.61 5.79 12.50
N ASP A 90 4.32 7.02 12.90
CA ASP A 90 3.31 7.40 13.88
C ASP A 90 1.89 7.30 13.33
N GLU A 91 1.72 7.49 12.02
CA GLU A 91 0.45 7.39 11.30
C GLU A 91 0.41 6.23 10.30
N VAL A 92 -0.81 5.71 10.13
CA VAL A 92 -1.16 4.71 9.13
C VAL A 92 -1.91 5.42 8.00
N THR A 93 -1.37 5.40 6.80
CA THR A 93 -2.04 6.00 5.62
C THR A 93 -3.18 5.11 5.12
N LEU A 94 -4.08 5.67 4.30
CA LEU A 94 -5.19 4.90 3.70
C LEU A 94 -4.70 3.70 2.89
N MET A 95 -3.61 3.87 2.13
CA MET A 95 -3.00 2.77 1.34
C MET A 95 -2.30 1.74 2.22
N GLU A 96 -1.70 2.16 3.34
CA GLU A 96 -1.12 1.23 4.33
C GLU A 96 -2.23 0.39 4.98
N ALA A 97 -3.32 1.02 5.44
CA ALA A 97 -4.48 0.34 6.02
C ALA A 97 -5.12 -0.61 5.01
N TYR A 98 -5.35 -0.17 3.77
CA TYR A 98 -5.85 -1.01 2.67
C TYR A 98 -4.99 -2.26 2.45
N THR A 99 -3.66 -2.09 2.43
CA THR A 99 -2.71 -3.19 2.24
C THR A 99 -2.74 -4.16 3.42
N MET A 100 -2.67 -3.62 4.66
CA MET A 100 -2.72 -4.42 5.87
C MET A 100 -4.03 -5.22 5.98
N TYR A 101 -5.17 -4.61 5.64
CA TYR A 101 -6.47 -5.28 5.68
C TYR A 101 -6.51 -6.51 4.80
N HIS A 102 -6.02 -6.44 3.55
CA HIS A 102 -5.98 -7.61 2.67
C HIS A 102 -5.07 -8.70 3.22
N LEU A 103 -3.92 -8.33 3.78
CA LEU A 103 -2.99 -9.29 4.38
C LEU A 103 -3.58 -9.97 5.63
N ILE A 104 -4.26 -9.22 6.49
CA ILE A 104 -4.89 -9.74 7.72
C ILE A 104 -6.08 -10.64 7.38
N THR A 105 -6.92 -10.22 6.44
CA THR A 105 -8.11 -10.97 6.02
C THR A 105 -7.82 -12.08 5.00
N CYS A 106 -6.55 -12.29 4.65
CA CYS A 106 -6.11 -13.26 3.65
C CYS A 106 -6.79 -13.07 2.27
N LYS A 107 -7.21 -11.85 1.94
CA LYS A 107 -7.75 -11.50 0.62
C LYS A 107 -6.59 -11.25 -0.34
N ARG A 108 -6.69 -11.76 -1.56
CA ARG A 108 -5.65 -11.57 -2.58
C ARG A 108 -5.48 -10.09 -2.92
N ILE A 109 -4.25 -9.61 -2.86
CA ILE A 109 -3.87 -8.25 -3.20
C ILE A 109 -2.65 -8.26 -4.11
N ASN A 110 -2.64 -7.36 -5.09
CA ASN A 110 -1.58 -7.29 -6.07
C ASN A 110 -0.40 -6.45 -5.57
N VAL A 111 0.54 -7.10 -4.87
CA VAL A 111 1.72 -6.42 -4.29
C VAL A 111 2.57 -5.71 -5.36
N PRO A 112 2.89 -6.32 -6.52
CA PRO A 112 3.63 -5.63 -7.58
C PRO A 112 2.94 -4.35 -8.08
N PHE A 113 1.60 -4.38 -8.21
CA PHE A 113 0.82 -3.20 -8.58
C PHE A 113 0.93 -2.08 -7.54
N LEU A 114 0.85 -2.41 -6.25
CA LEU A 114 1.02 -1.41 -5.18
C LEU A 114 2.40 -0.76 -5.21
N ILE A 115 3.47 -1.57 -5.36
CA ILE A 115 4.85 -1.06 -5.41
C ILE A 115 5.04 -0.09 -6.57
N ILE A 116 4.57 -0.45 -7.78
CA ILE A 116 4.72 0.42 -8.96
C ILE A 116 3.93 1.72 -8.81
N ASN A 117 2.68 1.67 -8.36
CA ASN A 117 1.89 2.89 -8.17
C ASN A 117 2.48 3.78 -7.06
N HIS A 118 3.06 3.18 -6.03
CA HIS A 118 3.79 3.90 -4.99
C HIS A 118 5.02 4.60 -5.52
N MET A 119 5.83 3.91 -6.33
CA MET A 119 6.98 4.51 -7.00
C MET A 119 6.57 5.68 -7.90
N HIS A 120 5.52 5.51 -8.71
CA HIS A 120 4.97 6.59 -9.54
C HIS A 120 4.59 7.80 -8.69
N ALA A 121 3.85 7.57 -7.61
CA ALA A 121 3.31 8.68 -6.85
C ALA A 121 4.35 9.38 -5.95
N ILE A 122 5.46 8.72 -5.60
CA ILE A 122 6.63 9.40 -5.01
C ILE A 122 7.35 10.23 -6.07
N HIS A 123 7.61 9.65 -7.25
CA HIS A 123 8.28 10.33 -8.35
C HIS A 123 7.56 11.64 -8.74
N ASP A 124 6.23 11.59 -8.86
CA ASP A 124 5.42 12.78 -9.18
C ASP A 124 5.49 13.85 -8.09
N ARG A 125 5.62 13.47 -6.81
CA ARG A 125 5.77 14.42 -5.69
C ARG A 125 7.15 15.07 -5.66
N GLU A 126 8.19 14.34 -6.02
CA GLU A 126 9.55 14.90 -6.09
C GLU A 126 9.71 15.86 -7.26
N ASN A 127 9.13 15.54 -8.42
CA ASN A 127 9.19 16.42 -9.61
C ASN A 127 8.28 17.66 -9.51
N ALA A 128 7.33 17.68 -8.57
CA ALA A 128 6.47 18.83 -8.32
C ALA A 128 7.06 19.85 -7.34
N ARG A 129 8.24 19.57 -6.77
CA ARG A 129 9.00 20.46 -5.87
C ARG A 129 10.12 21.15 -6.62
#